data_AF-A0A645JDC5-F1
#
_entry.id   AF-A0A645JDC5-F1
#
_cell.length_a   1.000
_cell.length_b   1.000
_cell.length_c   1.000
_cell.angle_alpha   90.00
_cell.angle_beta   90.00
_cell.angle_gamma   90.00
#
_symmetry.space_group_name_H-M   'P 1'
#
loop_
_entity.id
_entity.type
_entity.pdbx_description
1 polymer ?
#
loop_
_entity_poly.entity_id
_entity_poly.type
_entity_poly.pdbx_seq_one_letter_code
_entity_poly.pdbx_strand_id
1 'polypeptide(L)'
;MASIVARNTSVSTTARAPLTNPAWAGAAAGAFSPWLGIGGVLVLAGAEDMFTVYYQQQLRALSAARSVEGRLFTAEEQAAHHCQIGNLSLALDTIFDWIER
;
A
#
# COMPACT_ATOMS: atom_id res chain seq x y z
N MET A 1 -1.57 2.96 28.04
CA MET A 1 -1.10 1.71 27.42
C MET A 1 -2.22 1.13 26.57
N ALA A 2 -2.20 1.36 25.26
CA ALA A 2 -3.08 0.70 24.31
C ALA A 2 -2.19 0.07 23.26
N SER A 3 -2.01 -1.25 23.34
CA SER A 3 -1.27 -2.03 22.35
C SER A 3 -2.16 -2.17 21.10
N ILE A 4 -1.83 -1.42 20.05
CA ILE A 4 -2.41 -1.64 18.72
C ILE A 4 -1.60 -2.79 18.11
N VAL A 5 -2.11 -4.01 18.31
CA VAL A 5 -1.64 -5.19 17.56
C VAL A 5 -2.15 -5.04 16.13
N ALA A 6 -1.30 -4.51 15.24
CA ALA A 6 -1.58 -4.43 13.82
C ALA A 6 -1.51 -5.84 13.22
N ARG A 7 -2.67 -6.40 12.86
CA ARG A 7 -2.75 -7.66 12.11
C ARG A 7 -2.69 -7.33 10.62
N ASN A 8 -1.90 -8.10 9.87
CA ASN A 8 -1.94 -8.11 8.41
C ASN A 8 -3.40 -8.30 7.97
N THR A 9 -3.94 -7.32 7.26
CA THR A 9 -5.34 -7.31 6.83
C THR A 9 -5.36 -7.27 5.30
N SER A 10 -5.94 -8.29 4.68
CA SER A 10 -6.30 -8.26 3.26
C SER A 10 -7.75 -7.81 3.13
N VAL A 11 -8.01 -6.84 2.25
CA VAL A 11 -9.36 -6.39 1.92
C VAL A 11 -9.53 -6.52 0.42
N SER A 12 -10.52 -7.30 -0.02
CA SER A 12 -10.93 -7.42 -1.42
C SER A 12 -12.18 -6.57 -1.64
N THR A 13 -12.08 -5.54 -2.48
CA THR A 13 -13.24 -4.71 -2.85
C THR A 13 -13.42 -4.73 -4.36
N THR A 14 -14.57 -5.16 -4.83
CA THR A 14 -14.94 -5.12 -6.26
C THR A 14 -15.53 -3.72 -6.56
N ALA A 15 -14.77 -2.84 -7.23
CA ALA A 15 -15.21 -1.48 -7.52
C ALA A 15 -16.00 -1.40 -8.85
N ARG A 16 -17.16 -0.72 -8.83
CA ARG A 16 -17.96 -0.34 -10.01
C ARG A 16 -17.87 1.19 -10.16
N ALA A 17 -17.19 1.69 -11.18
CA ALA A 17 -17.02 3.13 -11.42
C ALA A 17 -18.28 3.75 -12.05
N PRO A 18 -18.64 4.99 -11.69
CA PRO A 18 -18.68 6.02 -12.72
C PRO A 18 -18.37 7.44 -12.20
N LEU A 19 -17.45 8.19 -12.81
CA LEU A 19 -17.41 9.65 -12.69
C LEU A 19 -16.98 10.31 -14.01
N THR A 20 -17.88 11.12 -14.57
CA THR A 20 -17.77 11.84 -15.84
C THR A 20 -17.43 13.32 -15.60
N ASN A 21 -16.15 13.71 -15.63
CA ASN A 21 -15.77 15.14 -15.66
C ASN A 21 -14.50 15.37 -16.53
N PRO A 22 -14.56 16.17 -17.61
CA PRO A 22 -13.52 16.22 -18.63
C PRO A 22 -12.37 17.22 -18.38
N ALA A 23 -12.42 18.09 -17.36
CA ALA A 23 -11.44 19.17 -17.21
C ALA A 23 -10.10 18.77 -16.56
N TRP A 24 -10.04 17.63 -15.88
CA TRP A 24 -8.82 17.08 -15.22
C TRP A 24 -8.40 15.72 -15.78
N ALA A 25 -9.12 15.23 -16.78
CA ALA A 25 -8.91 13.92 -17.40
C ALA A 25 -7.54 13.80 -18.12
N GLY A 26 -6.88 14.92 -18.46
CA GLY A 26 -5.61 14.89 -19.20
C GLY A 26 -4.34 15.02 -18.35
N ALA A 27 -4.42 15.53 -17.12
CA ALA A 27 -3.24 15.85 -16.29
C ALA A 27 -3.10 14.98 -15.03
N ALA A 28 -4.19 14.37 -14.56
CA ALA A 28 -4.15 13.37 -13.48
C ALA A 28 -4.17 11.92 -14.02
N ALA A 29 -4.46 11.74 -15.32
CA ALA A 29 -4.38 10.46 -16.00
C ALA A 29 -3.04 10.37 -16.75
N GLY A 30 -1.96 10.14 -16.00
CA GLY A 30 -0.85 9.38 -16.56
C GLY A 30 -1.42 8.08 -17.09
N ALA A 31 -1.21 7.82 -18.38
CA ALA A 31 -1.79 6.74 -19.14
C ALA A 31 -1.52 5.36 -18.51
N PHE A 32 -2.43 4.89 -17.66
CA PHE A 32 -2.61 3.47 -17.38
C PHE A 32 -4.00 3.10 -17.91
N SER A 33 -3.99 2.27 -18.95
CA SER A 33 -5.18 1.84 -19.70
C SER A 33 -6.36 1.52 -18.78
N PRO A 34 -7.58 2.04 -19.04
CA PRO A 34 -8.77 1.73 -18.25
C PRO A 34 -9.22 0.25 -18.36
N TRP A 35 -8.53 -0.55 -19.18
CA TRP A 35 -8.69 -2.00 -19.29
C TRP A 35 -7.65 -2.80 -18.48
N LEU A 36 -6.61 -2.12 -17.99
CA LEU A 36 -5.65 -2.64 -17.01
C LEU A 36 -5.93 -1.89 -15.71
N GLY A 37 -6.81 -2.42 -14.85
CA GLY A 37 -6.81 -1.97 -13.47
C GLY A 37 -5.38 -2.02 -12.94
N ILE A 38 -4.98 -1.05 -12.10
CA ILE A 38 -3.73 -1.16 -11.34
C ILE A 38 -3.73 -2.55 -10.71
N GLY A 39 -2.65 -3.31 -10.94
CA GLY A 39 -2.54 -4.71 -10.54
C GLY A 39 -2.61 -4.91 -9.01
N GLY A 40 -1.91 -5.90 -8.49
CA GLY A 40 -1.68 -5.91 -7.04
C GLY A 40 -0.92 -4.65 -6.61
N VAL A 41 -1.22 -4.11 -5.43
CA VAL A 41 -0.44 -3.04 -4.80
C VAL A 41 0.01 -3.52 -3.42
N LEU A 42 1.30 -3.40 -3.14
CA LEU A 42 1.90 -3.63 -1.82
C LEU A 42 2.25 -2.29 -1.16
N VAL A 43 1.74 -2.06 0.05
CA VAL A 43 2.06 -0.88 0.87
C VAL A 43 2.96 -1.30 2.02
N LEU A 44 4.16 -0.72 2.08
CA LEU A 44 5.13 -0.94 3.15
C LEU A 44 5.11 0.23 4.13
N ALA A 45 5.00 -0.05 5.42
CA ALA A 45 5.03 0.96 6.48
C ALA A 45 5.90 0.49 7.65
N GLY A 46 6.54 1.41 8.36
CA GLY A 46 7.30 1.10 9.57
C GLY A 46 6.55 1.56 10.82
N ALA A 47 6.50 0.77 11.88
CA ALA A 47 5.74 1.10 13.10
C ALA A 47 6.20 2.39 13.79
N GLU A 48 7.43 2.84 13.54
CA GLU A 48 8.03 4.05 14.10
C GLU A 48 8.21 5.17 13.06
N ASP A 49 7.68 5.00 11.83
CA ASP A 49 7.64 6.05 10.81
C ASP A 49 6.55 7.08 11.14
N MET A 50 6.91 8.36 11.03
CA MET A 50 5.99 9.49 11.20
C MET A 50 4.77 9.44 10.26
N PHE A 51 4.89 8.80 9.09
CA PHE A 51 3.80 8.68 8.12
C PHE A 51 2.86 7.51 8.40
N THR A 52 3.17 6.62 9.34
CA THR A 52 2.34 5.44 9.65
C THR A 52 0.95 5.80 10.17
N VAL A 53 0.76 7.03 10.65
CA VAL A 53 -0.57 7.57 10.99
C VAL A 53 -1.55 7.54 9.81
N TYR A 54 -1.04 7.59 8.56
CA TYR A 54 -1.85 7.56 7.34
C TYR A 54 -1.98 6.16 6.74
N TYR A 55 -1.31 5.14 7.29
CA TYR A 55 -1.23 3.79 6.71
C TYR A 55 -2.60 3.21 6.35
N GLN A 56 -3.55 3.29 7.28
CA GLN A 56 -4.91 2.79 7.08
C GLN A 56 -5.70 3.61 6.03
N GLN A 57 -5.42 4.91 5.91
CA GLN A 57 -6.05 5.76 4.90
C GLN A 57 -5.49 5.47 3.51
N GLN A 58 -4.17 5.24 3.40
CA GLN A 58 -3.50 4.85 2.16
C GLN A 58 -4.04 3.53 1.60
N LEU A 59 -4.16 2.50 2.46
CA LEU A 59 -4.75 1.21 2.05
C LEU A 59 -6.17 1.38 1.50
N ARG A 60 -7.01 2.20 2.13
CA ARG A 60 -8.40 2.46 1.68
C ARG A 60 -8.48 3.33 0.43
N ALA A 61 -7.52 4.22 0.22
CA ALA A 61 -7.50 5.13 -0.94
C ALA A 61 -7.27 4.37 -2.26
N LEU A 62 -6.61 3.22 -2.22
CA LEU A 62 -6.29 2.35 -3.36
C LEU A 62 -7.51 1.54 -3.88
N SER A 63 -8.66 2.20 -4.01
CA SER A 63 -9.95 1.58 -4.40
C SER A 63 -10.01 1.08 -5.85
N ALA A 64 -9.11 1.53 -6.71
CA ALA A 64 -9.02 1.10 -8.11
C ALA A 64 -8.05 -0.09 -8.31
N ALA A 65 -7.28 -0.48 -7.28
CA ALA A 65 -6.37 -1.62 -7.34
C ALA A 65 -7.14 -2.94 -7.34
N ARG A 66 -6.65 -3.94 -8.09
CA ARG A 66 -7.23 -5.28 -8.08
C ARG A 66 -7.14 -5.93 -6.69
N SER A 67 -6.04 -5.70 -6.00
CA SER A 67 -5.81 -6.16 -4.62
C SER A 67 -4.82 -5.24 -3.93
N VAL A 68 -5.00 -5.04 -2.62
CA VAL A 68 -4.08 -4.25 -1.80
C VAL A 68 -3.61 -5.12 -0.64
N GLU A 69 -2.29 -5.28 -0.52
CA GLU A 69 -1.61 -5.91 0.61
C GLU A 69 -0.82 -4.85 1.36
N GLY A 70 -0.84 -4.92 2.69
CA GLY A 70 -0.08 -4.02 3.53
C GLY A 70 0.84 -4.80 4.46
N ARG A 71 2.10 -4.37 4.59
CA ARG A 71 3.05 -4.87 5.58
C ARG A 71 3.51 -3.75 6.49
N LEU A 72 3.30 -3.93 7.79
CA LEU A 72 3.81 -3.04 8.83
C LEU A 72 5.03 -3.71 9.49
N PHE A 73 6.21 -3.09 9.37
CA PHE A 73 7.44 -3.57 9.96
C PHE A 73 7.57 -3.11 11.42
N THR A 74 8.00 -4.01 12.31
CA THR A 74 8.13 -3.73 13.74
C THR A 74 9.56 -3.36 14.14
N ALA A 75 9.73 -2.86 15.36
CA ALA A 75 11.03 -2.47 15.89
C ALA A 75 11.98 -3.68 16.00
N GLU A 76 11.43 -4.86 16.33
CA GLU A 76 12.17 -6.12 16.43
C GLU A 76 12.74 -6.58 15.08
N GLU A 77 12.05 -6.25 13.98
CA GLU A 77 12.52 -6.52 12.61
C GLU A 77 13.62 -5.56 12.17
N GLN A 78 13.92 -4.52 12.95
CA GLN A 78 14.88 -3.44 12.62
C GLN A 78 14.54 -2.71 11.31
N ALA A 79 13.28 -2.76 10.87
CA ALA A 79 12.77 -2.12 9.64
C ALA A 79 11.64 -1.11 9.91
N ALA A 80 11.42 -0.71 11.18
CA ALA A 80 10.30 0.14 11.58
C ALA A 80 10.43 1.64 11.23
N HIS A 81 11.60 2.10 10.80
CA HIS A 81 11.81 3.50 10.46
C HIS A 81 11.40 3.83 9.01
N HIS A 82 11.43 5.12 8.69
CA HIS A 82 11.12 5.63 7.37
C HIS A 82 11.92 4.91 6.28
N CYS A 83 11.24 4.48 5.22
CA CYS A 83 11.82 3.70 4.12
C CYS A 83 12.56 2.42 4.57
N GLN A 84 12.16 1.83 5.69
CA GLN A 84 12.71 0.58 6.23
C GLN A 84 14.23 0.67 6.49
N ILE A 85 14.72 1.89 6.74
CA ILE A 85 16.12 2.13 7.08
C ILE A 85 16.43 1.44 8.40
N GLY A 86 17.45 0.58 8.37
CA GLY A 86 17.83 -0.32 9.47
C GLY A 86 17.86 -1.79 9.04
N ASN A 87 16.94 -2.20 8.16
CA ASN A 87 16.91 -3.54 7.59
C ASN A 87 16.24 -3.55 6.22
N LEU A 88 16.93 -2.93 5.25
CA LEU A 88 16.48 -2.85 3.86
C LEU A 88 16.43 -4.23 3.19
N SER A 89 17.27 -5.18 3.60
CA SER A 89 17.26 -6.55 3.07
C SER A 89 15.88 -7.18 3.27
N LEU A 90 15.35 -7.14 4.49
CA LEU A 90 14.03 -7.67 4.80
C LEU A 90 12.92 -7.00 3.97
N ALA A 91 13.02 -5.69 3.75
CA ALA A 91 12.06 -4.96 2.92
C ALA A 91 12.12 -5.41 1.45
N LEU A 92 13.32 -5.63 0.91
CA LEU A 92 13.51 -6.15 -0.45
C LEU A 92 13.01 -7.59 -0.58
N ASP A 93 13.35 -8.46 0.36
CA ASP A 93 12.90 -9.85 0.39
C ASP A 93 11.36 -9.90 0.42
N THR A 94 10.72 -9.04 1.21
CA THR A 94 9.25 -8.88 1.19
C THR A 94 8.70 -8.58 -0.20
N ILE A 95 9.34 -7.66 -0.91
CA ILE A 95 8.88 -7.21 -2.23
C ILE A 95 9.03 -8.35 -3.23
N PHE A 96 10.18 -9.03 -3.24
CA PHE A 96 10.41 -10.17 -4.12
C PHE A 96 9.45 -11.31 -3.83
N ASP A 97 9.29 -11.70 -2.56
CA ASP A 97 8.32 -12.72 -2.13
C ASP A 97 6.89 -12.34 -2.53
N TRP A 98 6.55 -11.05 -2.59
CA TRP A 98 5.23 -10.60 -3.03
C TRP A 98 5.05 -10.65 -4.55
N ILE A 99 6.08 -10.30 -5.33
CA ILE A 99 6.04 -10.31 -6.80
C ILE A 99 5.95 -11.75 -7.33
N GLU A 100 6.61 -12.71 -6.67
CA GLU A 100 6.68 -14.10 -7.11
C GLU A 100 5.44 -14.94 -6.76
N ARG A 101 4.52 -14.39 -5.95
CA ARG A 101 3.25 -15.03 -5.54
C ARG A 101 2.14 -14.88 -6.58
#